data_AF-A0A388PFJ9-F1
#
_entry.id   AF-A0A388PFJ9-F1
#
_cell.length_a   1.000
_cell.length_b   1.000
_cell.length_c   1.000
_cell.angle_alpha   90.00
_cell.angle_beta   90.00
_cell.angle_gamma   90.00
#
_symmetry.space_group_name_H-M   'P 1'
#
loop_
_entity.id
_entity.type
_entity.pdbx_description
1 polymer ?
#
loop_
_entity_poly.entity_id
_entity_poly.type
_entity_poly.pdbx_seq_one_letter_code
_entity_poly.pdbx_strand_id
1 'polypeptide(L)'
;MVLRFLCLCLACGLSAAEATAFRIMALGDSITQGGKTFATYRIPLAAKLQAAGVRFVFVGSQKTDTPQGPLWHEGYGGKNAEFLATILEARLKANPANVLMLQAGHNHFIEEKPVAGIVAAHREMITTARRLNPKSIVFVAQVIPSGKLPKYSYILSSTSRWPRWSRNCIARSSLSISWTSRLGLIRRRTPLPTLCIPTPLAPKRSRSAGVRR
;
A
#
# COMPACT_ATOMS: atom_id res chain seq x y z
N MET A 1 23.38 -64.97 2.16
CA MET A 1 22.55 -64.09 3.00
C MET A 1 23.03 -62.66 2.75
N VAL A 2 22.26 -61.89 1.98
CA VAL A 2 22.62 -60.56 1.48
C VAL A 2 22.12 -59.53 2.49
N LEU A 3 22.98 -58.65 3.00
CA LEU A 3 22.51 -57.48 3.75
C LEU A 3 23.26 -56.23 3.27
N ARG A 4 22.72 -55.63 2.21
CA ARG A 4 23.06 -54.28 1.76
C ARG A 4 22.41 -53.30 2.73
N PHE A 5 23.22 -52.62 3.55
CA PHE A 5 22.78 -51.43 4.28
C PHE A 5 22.61 -50.28 3.30
N LEU A 6 21.36 -50.04 2.89
CA LEU A 6 20.96 -48.85 2.15
C LEU A 6 20.84 -47.70 3.15
N CYS A 7 21.87 -46.85 3.21
CA CYS A 7 21.82 -45.59 3.95
C CYS A 7 20.87 -44.65 3.20
N LEU A 8 19.60 -44.64 3.59
CA LEU A 8 18.59 -43.73 3.06
C LEU A 8 18.88 -42.34 3.64
N CYS A 9 19.74 -41.57 2.98
CA CYS A 9 19.86 -40.14 3.20
C CYS A 9 18.50 -39.52 2.87
N LEU A 10 17.68 -39.34 3.91
CA LEU A 10 16.47 -38.55 3.88
C LEU A 10 16.93 -37.10 3.65
N ALA A 11 17.15 -36.74 2.38
CA ALA A 11 17.25 -35.36 1.96
C ALA A 11 15.89 -34.74 2.24
N CYS A 12 15.74 -34.24 3.47
CA CYS A 12 14.65 -33.38 3.87
C CYS A 12 14.77 -32.16 2.97
N GLY A 13 14.06 -32.21 1.84
CA GLY A 13 13.93 -31.10 0.92
C GLY A 13 13.26 -29.96 1.67
N LEU A 14 14.09 -29.13 2.31
CA LEU A 14 13.73 -27.79 2.66
C LEU A 14 13.51 -27.08 1.31
N SER A 15 12.32 -27.25 0.75
CA SER A 15 11.77 -26.25 -0.15
C SER A 15 11.48 -25.06 0.75
N ALA A 16 12.55 -24.32 1.09
CA ALA A 16 12.41 -22.94 1.46
C ALA A 16 11.71 -22.33 0.25
N ALA A 17 10.40 -22.11 0.37
CA ALA A 17 9.67 -21.29 -0.55
C ALA A 17 10.44 -19.97 -0.59
N GLU A 18 11.27 -19.82 -1.61
CA GLU A 18 12.06 -18.64 -1.92
C GLU A 18 11.07 -17.47 -1.78
N ALA A 19 11.17 -16.71 -0.69
CA ALA A 19 10.20 -15.67 -0.40
C ALA A 19 10.26 -14.67 -1.56
N THR A 20 9.30 -14.78 -2.48
CA THR A 20 9.28 -13.97 -3.69
C THR A 20 9.36 -12.50 -3.30
N ALA A 21 10.26 -11.75 -3.94
CA ALA A 21 10.49 -10.35 -3.57
C ALA A 21 9.17 -9.56 -3.68
N PHE A 22 8.92 -8.67 -2.72
CA PHE A 22 7.79 -7.76 -2.80
C PHE A 22 7.93 -6.87 -4.04
N ARG A 23 6.94 -6.92 -4.93
CA ARG A 23 6.85 -6.08 -6.12
C ARG A 23 5.97 -4.90 -5.78
N ILE A 24 6.60 -3.77 -5.53
CA ILE A 24 5.97 -2.57 -4.97
C ILE A 24 5.69 -1.58 -6.10
N MET A 25 4.41 -1.32 -6.37
CA MET A 25 4.00 -0.22 -7.24
C MET A 25 3.62 0.97 -6.37
N ALA A 26 4.38 2.06 -6.49
CA ALA A 26 4.05 3.34 -5.87
C ALA A 26 3.25 4.20 -6.85
N LEU A 27 1.94 4.30 -6.64
CA LEU A 27 1.01 5.06 -7.47
C LEU A 27 0.65 6.38 -6.77
N GLY A 28 0.71 7.50 -7.50
CA GLY A 28 0.25 8.75 -6.92
C GLY A 28 0.48 9.97 -7.80
N ASP A 29 0.34 11.13 -7.16
CA ASP A 29 0.51 12.43 -7.78
C ASP A 29 1.98 12.92 -7.75
N SER A 30 2.18 14.25 -7.74
CA SER A 30 3.52 14.86 -7.67
C SER A 30 4.30 14.42 -6.44
N ILE A 31 3.64 14.13 -5.30
CA ILE A 31 4.31 13.66 -4.08
C ILE A 31 4.97 12.31 -4.31
N THR A 32 4.32 11.44 -5.07
CA THR A 32 4.88 10.15 -5.49
C THR A 32 5.90 10.35 -6.60
N GLN A 33 5.61 11.17 -7.61
CA GLN A 33 6.55 11.42 -8.72
C GLN A 33 7.89 11.94 -8.24
N GLY A 34 7.89 12.88 -7.28
CA GLY A 34 9.09 13.62 -6.92
C GLY A 34 9.49 14.64 -7.97
N GLY A 35 10.58 15.34 -7.71
CA GLY A 35 11.19 16.26 -8.66
C GLY A 35 12.59 16.66 -8.22
N LYS A 36 13.30 17.44 -9.04
CA LYS A 36 14.66 17.92 -8.70
C LYS A 36 14.68 18.80 -7.43
N THR A 37 13.55 19.42 -7.11
CA THR A 37 13.43 20.42 -6.04
C THR A 37 12.77 19.91 -4.75
N PHE A 38 12.29 18.65 -4.73
CA PHE A 38 11.66 18.09 -3.53
C PHE A 38 11.83 16.57 -3.45
N ALA A 39 12.08 16.10 -2.23
CA ALA A 39 12.31 14.68 -1.96
C ALA A 39 11.02 13.87 -2.08
N THR A 40 11.10 12.71 -2.74
CA THR A 40 10.03 11.70 -2.71
C THR A 40 10.27 10.72 -1.57
N TYR A 41 9.18 10.23 -0.95
CA TYR A 41 9.25 9.27 0.16
C TYR A 41 9.85 7.91 -0.24
N ARG A 42 9.86 7.59 -1.54
CA ARG A 42 10.29 6.28 -2.07
C ARG A 42 11.77 6.01 -1.82
N ILE A 43 12.63 7.04 -1.90
CA ILE A 43 14.07 6.93 -1.67
C ILE A 43 14.39 6.49 -0.23
N PRO A 44 13.97 7.23 0.83
CA PRO A 44 14.21 6.79 2.20
C PRO A 44 13.45 5.50 2.55
N LEU A 45 12.32 5.21 1.91
CA LEU A 45 11.64 3.92 2.08
C LEU A 45 12.48 2.76 1.55
N ALA A 46 13.04 2.87 0.34
CA ALA A 46 13.90 1.84 -0.24
C ALA A 46 15.12 1.57 0.66
N ALA A 47 15.77 2.61 1.17
CA ALA A 47 16.89 2.46 2.10
C ALA A 47 16.47 1.74 3.40
N LYS A 48 15.30 2.04 3.95
CA LYS A 48 14.77 1.35 5.15
C LYS A 48 14.44 -0.12 4.89
N LEU A 49 13.83 -0.43 3.75
CA LEU A 49 13.53 -1.81 3.36
C LEU A 49 14.81 -2.62 3.17
N GLN A 50 15.82 -2.02 2.52
CA GLN A 50 17.13 -2.64 2.33
C GLN A 50 17.83 -2.89 3.67
N ALA A 51 17.87 -1.88 4.55
CA ALA A 51 18.45 -2.01 5.89
C ALA A 51 17.74 -3.07 6.75
N ALA A 52 16.44 -3.31 6.52
CA ALA A 52 15.66 -4.34 7.18
C ALA A 52 15.82 -5.74 6.54
N GLY A 53 16.63 -5.90 5.50
CA GLY A 53 16.82 -7.17 4.79
C GLY A 53 15.60 -7.62 3.99
N VAL A 54 14.66 -6.71 3.70
CA VAL A 54 13.46 -7.03 2.90
C VAL A 54 13.87 -7.20 1.45
N ARG A 55 13.45 -8.31 0.83
CA ARG A 55 13.56 -8.51 -0.62
C ARG A 55 12.43 -7.77 -1.32
N PHE A 56 12.76 -6.73 -2.07
CA PHE A 56 11.77 -5.95 -2.81
C PHE A 56 12.31 -5.48 -4.17
N VAL A 57 11.38 -5.11 -5.05
CA VAL A 57 11.63 -4.37 -6.28
C VAL A 57 10.49 -3.37 -6.47
N PHE A 58 10.85 -2.11 -6.76
CA PHE A 58 9.86 -1.14 -7.20
C PHE A 58 9.56 -1.34 -8.69
N VAL A 59 8.28 -1.21 -9.07
CA VAL A 59 7.80 -1.42 -10.44
C VAL A 59 6.92 -0.26 -10.90
N GLY A 60 6.88 -0.02 -12.21
CA GLY A 60 6.09 1.05 -12.83
C GLY A 60 6.72 1.54 -14.13
N SER A 61 6.02 2.43 -14.84
CA SER A 61 6.46 2.98 -16.12
C SER A 61 7.36 4.21 -16.00
N GLN A 62 7.40 4.87 -14.83
CA GLN A 62 8.27 6.01 -14.59
C GLN A 62 9.42 5.62 -13.67
N LYS A 63 10.50 6.40 -13.69
CA LYS A 63 11.67 6.15 -12.86
C LYS A 63 12.21 7.44 -12.26
N THR A 64 12.79 7.29 -11.08
CA THR A 64 13.66 8.28 -10.46
C THR A 64 15.06 7.69 -10.40
N ASP A 65 16.03 8.32 -11.05
CA ASP A 65 17.42 7.86 -10.97
C ASP A 65 17.98 8.15 -9.56
N THR A 66 18.60 7.15 -8.93
CA THR A 66 19.23 7.27 -7.61
C THR A 66 20.66 6.71 -7.67
N PRO A 67 21.55 7.04 -6.72
CA PRO A 67 22.89 6.45 -6.67
C PRO A 67 22.89 4.91 -6.58
N GLN A 68 21.80 4.31 -6.08
CA GLN A 68 21.63 2.85 -5.96
C GLN A 68 20.97 2.22 -7.20
N GLY A 69 20.71 3.01 -8.25
CA GLY A 69 20.02 2.59 -9.47
C GLY A 69 18.65 3.23 -9.65
N PRO A 70 17.95 2.94 -10.77
CA PRO A 70 16.64 3.52 -11.04
C PRO A 70 15.58 2.96 -10.10
N LEU A 71 14.82 3.86 -9.48
CA LEU A 71 13.69 3.53 -8.62
C LEU A 71 12.38 3.76 -9.38
N TRP A 72 11.76 2.68 -9.85
CA TRP A 72 10.55 2.72 -10.66
C TRP A 72 9.31 3.14 -9.85
N HIS A 73 8.31 3.72 -10.53
CA HIS A 73 7.06 4.17 -9.91
C HIS A 73 5.98 4.47 -10.95
N GLU A 74 4.78 4.75 -10.44
CA GLU A 74 3.60 5.23 -11.18
C GLU A 74 3.15 6.58 -10.60
N GLY A 75 4.08 7.53 -10.53
CA GLY A 75 3.83 8.86 -9.96
C GLY A 75 3.62 9.91 -11.05
N TYR A 76 2.47 10.58 -11.10
CA TYR A 76 2.09 11.50 -12.16
C TYR A 76 1.79 12.90 -11.61
N GLY A 77 2.74 13.82 -11.74
CA GLY A 77 2.59 15.20 -11.30
C GLY A 77 1.38 15.90 -11.92
N GLY A 78 0.63 16.62 -11.08
CA GLY A 78 -0.57 17.36 -11.48
C GLY A 78 -1.79 16.49 -11.79
N LYS A 79 -1.73 15.16 -11.68
CA LYS A 79 -2.87 14.28 -11.93
C LYS A 79 -3.65 13.97 -10.65
N ASN A 80 -4.97 13.91 -10.76
CA ASN A 80 -5.87 13.61 -9.65
C ASN A 80 -6.12 12.11 -9.47
N ALA A 81 -6.84 11.74 -8.42
CA ALA A 81 -7.08 10.34 -8.07
C ALA A 81 -7.91 9.62 -9.15
N GLU A 82 -8.84 10.33 -9.78
CA GLU A 82 -9.72 9.85 -10.84
C GLU A 82 -8.91 9.44 -12.08
N PHE A 83 -7.97 10.29 -12.52
CA PHE A 83 -7.04 9.94 -13.59
C PHE A 83 -6.21 8.70 -13.25
N LEU A 84 -5.71 8.59 -12.02
CA LEU A 84 -4.91 7.43 -11.61
C LEU A 84 -5.74 6.14 -11.65
N ALA A 85 -7.03 6.22 -11.31
CA ALA A 85 -7.95 5.09 -11.39
C ALA A 85 -8.14 4.59 -12.84
N THR A 86 -8.19 5.50 -13.84
CA THR A 86 -8.39 5.09 -15.25
C THR A 86 -7.19 4.35 -15.84
N ILE A 87 -5.97 4.64 -15.36
CA ILE A 87 -4.75 4.03 -15.90
C ILE A 87 -4.28 2.78 -15.14
N LEU A 88 -4.73 2.58 -13.89
CA LEU A 88 -4.15 1.60 -12.97
C LEU A 88 -4.16 0.17 -13.53
N GLU A 89 -5.27 -0.27 -14.13
CA GLU A 89 -5.37 -1.63 -14.66
C GLU A 89 -4.31 -1.90 -15.74
N ALA A 90 -4.14 -0.98 -16.68
CA ALA A 90 -3.11 -1.09 -17.72
C ALA A 90 -1.71 -1.13 -17.11
N ARG A 91 -1.45 -0.30 -16.09
CA ARG A 91 -0.15 -0.27 -15.40
C ARG A 91 0.14 -1.54 -14.61
N LEU A 92 -0.83 -2.09 -13.91
CA LEU A 92 -0.67 -3.37 -13.19
C LEU A 92 -0.50 -4.56 -14.13
N LYS A 93 -1.13 -4.55 -15.31
CA LYS A 93 -0.91 -5.58 -16.34
C LYS A 93 0.50 -5.50 -16.93
N ALA A 94 0.98 -4.30 -17.26
CA ALA A 94 2.32 -4.09 -17.81
C ALA A 94 3.43 -4.31 -16.77
N ASN A 95 3.17 -3.92 -15.52
CA ASN A 95 4.12 -3.99 -14.42
C ASN A 95 3.46 -4.67 -13.19
N PRO A 96 3.37 -6.01 -13.18
CA PRO A 96 2.69 -6.72 -12.09
C PRO A 96 3.27 -6.41 -10.72
N ALA A 97 2.39 -6.10 -9.77
CA ALA A 97 2.71 -5.77 -8.38
C ALA A 97 1.86 -6.59 -7.41
N ASN A 98 2.43 -6.95 -6.26
CA ASN A 98 1.73 -7.57 -5.14
C ASN A 98 1.59 -6.62 -3.94
N VAL A 99 2.29 -5.48 -3.96
CA VAL A 99 2.12 -4.38 -3.02
C VAL A 99 1.80 -3.11 -3.81
N LEU A 100 0.66 -2.49 -3.52
CA LEU A 100 0.25 -1.21 -4.12
C LEU A 100 0.25 -0.13 -3.03
N MET A 101 1.00 0.94 -3.24
CA MET A 101 1.00 2.12 -2.39
C MET A 101 0.25 3.24 -3.09
N LEU A 102 -0.81 3.75 -2.46
CA LEU A 102 -1.69 4.80 -3.00
C LEU A 102 -1.52 6.11 -2.24
N GLN A 103 -1.07 7.15 -2.94
CA GLN A 103 -1.01 8.53 -2.44
C GLN A 103 -1.57 9.49 -3.50
N ALA A 104 -2.86 9.85 -3.37
CA ALA A 104 -3.51 10.78 -4.28
C ALA A 104 -4.58 11.62 -3.57
N GLY A 105 -4.75 12.87 -4.01
CA GLY A 105 -5.83 13.74 -3.52
C GLY A 105 -5.49 15.23 -3.44
N HIS A 106 -4.31 15.66 -3.88
CA HIS A 106 -3.88 17.07 -3.81
C HIS A 106 -4.24 17.90 -5.05
N ASN A 107 -4.65 17.27 -6.14
CA ASN A 107 -4.86 17.94 -7.42
C ASN A 107 -6.35 18.22 -7.68
N HIS A 108 -6.99 18.84 -6.69
CA HIS A 108 -8.36 19.33 -6.76
C HIS A 108 -8.49 20.72 -6.14
N PHE A 109 -9.60 21.38 -6.44
CA PHE A 109 -10.01 22.65 -5.85
C PHE A 109 -11.15 22.43 -4.83
N ILE A 110 -11.26 23.27 -3.82
CA ILE A 110 -12.29 23.13 -2.78
C ILE A 110 -13.70 23.31 -3.37
N GLU A 111 -13.82 24.18 -4.36
CA GLU A 111 -15.06 24.51 -5.07
C GLU A 111 -15.66 23.28 -5.77
N GLU A 112 -14.82 22.31 -6.16
CA GLU A 112 -15.22 21.03 -6.79
C GLU A 112 -15.87 20.06 -5.80
N LYS A 113 -15.79 20.33 -4.49
CA LYS A 113 -16.22 19.42 -3.42
C LYS A 113 -15.68 17.98 -3.65
N PRO A 114 -14.35 17.82 -3.81
CA PRO A 114 -13.76 16.66 -4.48
C PRO A 114 -13.77 15.37 -3.65
N VAL A 115 -14.08 15.45 -2.35
CA VAL A 115 -13.91 14.35 -1.40
C VAL A 115 -14.65 13.08 -1.84
N ALA A 116 -15.88 13.21 -2.36
CA ALA A 116 -16.64 12.05 -2.83
C ALA A 116 -15.97 11.37 -4.03
N GLY A 117 -15.50 12.16 -5.00
CA GLY A 117 -14.76 11.68 -6.19
C GLY A 117 -13.45 11.00 -5.81
N ILE A 118 -12.66 11.62 -4.93
CA ILE A 118 -11.41 11.05 -4.40
C ILE A 118 -11.68 9.69 -3.74
N VAL A 119 -12.71 9.58 -2.88
CA VAL A 119 -13.04 8.33 -2.20
C VAL A 119 -13.50 7.26 -3.20
N ALA A 120 -14.31 7.62 -4.19
CA ALA A 120 -14.76 6.70 -5.22
C ALA A 120 -13.57 6.17 -6.06
N ALA A 121 -12.66 7.06 -6.48
CA ALA A 121 -11.46 6.70 -7.23
C ALA A 121 -10.55 5.75 -6.44
N HIS A 122 -10.35 6.00 -5.13
CA HIS A 122 -9.57 5.08 -4.29
C HIS A 122 -10.23 3.71 -4.14
N ARG A 123 -11.56 3.66 -4.00
CA ARG A 123 -12.29 2.38 -3.98
C ARG A 123 -12.12 1.62 -5.29
N GLU A 124 -12.19 2.31 -6.42
CA GLU A 124 -12.00 1.71 -7.73
C GLU A 124 -10.58 1.16 -7.89
N MET A 125 -9.57 1.93 -7.50
CA MET A 125 -8.17 1.48 -7.54
C MET A 125 -7.94 0.22 -6.69
N ILE A 126 -8.48 0.19 -5.47
CA ILE A 126 -8.37 -0.97 -4.57
C ILE A 126 -9.11 -2.19 -5.16
N THR A 127 -10.28 -1.96 -5.76
CA THR A 127 -11.09 -3.00 -6.40
C THR A 127 -10.36 -3.59 -7.60
N THR A 128 -9.79 -2.74 -8.46
CA THR A 128 -8.96 -3.15 -9.59
C THR A 128 -7.74 -3.95 -9.14
N ALA A 129 -7.01 -3.49 -8.13
CA ALA A 129 -5.84 -4.20 -7.62
C ALA A 129 -6.20 -5.60 -7.09
N ARG A 130 -7.28 -5.71 -6.31
CA ARG A 130 -7.76 -6.99 -5.74
C ARG A 130 -8.38 -7.92 -6.78
N ARG A 131 -9.00 -7.37 -7.83
CA ARG A 131 -9.51 -8.16 -8.95
C ARG A 131 -8.37 -8.79 -9.74
N LEU A 132 -7.31 -8.05 -10.03
CA LEU A 132 -6.14 -8.57 -10.75
C LEU A 132 -5.28 -9.50 -9.88
N ASN A 133 -5.18 -9.21 -8.58
CA ASN A 133 -4.49 -10.04 -7.60
C ASN A 133 -5.22 -10.02 -6.26
N PRO A 134 -6.01 -11.06 -5.93
CA PRO A 134 -6.75 -11.15 -4.67
C PRO A 134 -5.88 -11.13 -3.41
N LYS A 135 -4.57 -11.43 -3.54
CA LYS A 135 -3.59 -11.40 -2.46
C LYS A 135 -2.82 -10.06 -2.37
N SER A 136 -3.19 -9.06 -3.17
CA SER A 136 -2.53 -7.76 -3.17
C SER A 136 -2.63 -7.08 -1.80
N ILE A 137 -1.50 -6.57 -1.33
CA ILE A 137 -1.41 -5.71 -0.15
C ILE A 137 -1.55 -4.28 -0.64
N VAL A 138 -2.57 -3.57 -0.16
CA VAL A 138 -2.81 -2.17 -0.57
C VAL A 138 -2.65 -1.24 0.62
N PHE A 139 -1.67 -0.35 0.55
CA PHE A 139 -1.47 0.74 1.48
C PHE A 139 -2.10 2.01 0.93
N VAL A 140 -2.98 2.63 1.69
CA VAL A 140 -3.59 3.91 1.35
C VAL A 140 -3.08 4.96 2.31
N ALA A 141 -2.38 5.95 1.80
CA ALA A 141 -1.85 7.03 2.61
C ALA A 141 -2.92 8.09 2.84
N GLN A 142 -2.84 8.74 4.00
CA GLN A 142 -3.62 9.94 4.26
C GLN A 142 -3.15 11.07 3.33
N VAL A 143 -4.08 11.85 2.80
CA VAL A 143 -3.76 13.05 2.01
C VAL A 143 -3.06 14.06 2.92
N ILE A 144 -1.91 14.56 2.50
CA ILE A 144 -1.06 15.45 3.31
C ILE A 144 -1.69 16.84 3.34
N PRO A 145 -2.00 17.41 4.51
CA PRO A 145 -2.50 18.78 4.57
C PRO A 145 -1.47 19.76 3.98
N SER A 146 -1.93 20.68 3.14
CA SER A 146 -1.09 21.76 2.62
C SER A 146 -1.64 23.10 3.11
N GLY A 147 -0.83 23.82 3.90
CA GLY A 147 -1.14 25.19 4.34
C GLY A 147 -0.86 26.26 3.29
N LYS A 148 -0.39 25.87 2.09
CA LYS A 148 0.12 26.84 1.11
C LYS A 148 -0.96 27.66 0.43
N LEU A 149 -2.21 27.19 0.34
CA LEU A 149 -3.31 27.88 -0.35
C LEU A 149 -4.70 27.48 0.22
N PRO A 150 -5.71 28.38 0.23
CA PRO A 150 -7.08 28.10 0.69
C PRO A 150 -7.76 26.92 -0.04
N LYS A 151 -7.32 26.62 -1.27
CA LYS A 151 -7.84 25.52 -2.09
C LYS A 151 -7.72 24.13 -1.44
N TYR A 152 -6.80 23.95 -0.48
CA TYR A 152 -6.54 22.66 0.17
C TYR A 152 -7.38 22.38 1.42
N SER A 153 -8.28 23.29 1.79
CA SER A 153 -9.09 23.20 3.02
C SER A 153 -9.94 21.93 3.11
N TYR A 154 -10.28 21.28 1.99
CA TYR A 154 -11.01 20.00 1.97
C TYR A 154 -10.20 18.82 2.55
N ILE A 155 -8.86 18.89 2.58
CA ILE A 155 -8.00 17.78 3.00
C ILE A 155 -8.22 17.43 4.48
N LEU A 156 -8.52 18.42 5.32
CA LEU A 156 -8.87 18.18 6.72
C LEU A 156 -10.19 17.40 6.83
N SER A 157 -11.17 17.68 5.95
CA SER A 157 -12.48 17.02 5.93
C SER A 157 -12.48 15.62 5.29
N SER A 158 -11.50 15.31 4.43
CA SER A 158 -11.41 14.00 3.77
C SER A 158 -10.96 12.91 4.75
N THR A 159 -10.12 13.27 5.72
CA THR A 159 -9.61 12.37 6.76
C THR A 159 -10.72 11.71 7.59
N SER A 160 -11.78 12.44 7.93
CA SER A 160 -12.89 11.90 8.75
C SER A 160 -13.86 11.01 7.96
N ARG A 161 -13.87 11.11 6.62
CA ARG A 161 -14.79 10.39 5.72
C ARG A 161 -14.28 9.04 5.20
N TRP A 162 -13.03 8.70 5.49
CA TRP A 162 -12.47 7.40 5.17
C TRP A 162 -13.25 6.26 5.87
N PRO A 163 -13.57 5.16 5.18
CA PRO A 163 -14.25 4.02 5.79
C PRO A 163 -13.59 3.53 7.09
N ARG A 164 -14.36 2.91 7.98
CA ARG A 164 -13.87 2.39 9.28
C ARG A 164 -12.67 1.43 9.13
N TRP A 165 -12.60 0.67 8.04
CA TRP A 165 -11.47 -0.22 7.77
C TRP A 165 -10.17 0.52 7.44
N SER A 166 -10.21 1.62 6.67
CA SER A 166 -9.05 2.51 6.51
C SER A 166 -8.66 3.17 7.83
N ARG A 167 -9.63 3.57 8.67
CA ARG A 167 -9.36 4.13 10.01
C ARG A 167 -8.70 3.13 10.97
N ASN A 168 -9.01 1.83 10.85
CA ASN A 168 -8.40 0.79 11.70
C ASN A 168 -6.97 0.42 11.26
N CYS A 169 -6.61 0.55 9.98
CA CYS A 169 -5.20 0.54 9.57
C CYS A 169 -4.46 1.77 10.10
N ILE A 170 -5.13 2.93 10.16
CA ILE A 170 -4.60 4.20 10.67
C ILE A 170 -4.43 4.22 12.20
N ALA A 171 -5.26 3.50 12.98
CA ALA A 171 -5.25 3.56 14.44
C ALA A 171 -4.30 2.55 15.13
N ARG A 172 -3.90 1.46 14.47
CA ARG A 172 -2.97 0.46 15.04
C ARG A 172 -1.54 0.53 14.51
N SER A 173 -1.29 1.33 13.46
CA SER A 173 0.03 1.89 13.25
C SER A 173 0.15 3.14 14.11
N SER A 174 0.82 3.06 15.25
CA SER A 174 1.38 4.24 15.95
C SER A 174 2.52 4.89 15.15
N LEU A 175 2.37 4.96 13.83
CA LEU A 175 3.20 5.65 12.86
C LEU A 175 2.27 6.60 12.08
N SER A 176 1.55 7.46 12.82
CA SER A 176 1.27 8.79 12.31
C SER A 176 2.62 9.49 12.20
N ILE A 177 3.30 9.38 11.05
CA ILE A 177 4.52 10.14 10.86
C ILE A 177 4.12 11.54 10.41
N SER A 178 3.79 12.36 11.41
CA SER A 178 3.90 13.82 11.28
C SER A 178 5.39 14.14 11.09
N TRP A 179 5.83 14.30 9.85
CA TRP A 179 7.17 14.82 9.54
C TRP A 179 7.15 16.34 9.69
N THR A 180 7.27 16.82 10.93
CA THR A 180 7.80 18.15 11.20
C THR A 180 9.11 18.00 11.96
N SER A 181 10.13 18.69 11.48
CA SER A 181 11.50 18.65 11.97
C SER A 181 11.57 19.02 13.45
N ARG A 182 11.90 18.06 14.32
CA ARG A 182 12.60 18.38 15.57
C ARG A 182 13.39 17.17 16.09
N LEU A 183 14.69 17.37 16.22
CA LEU A 183 15.64 16.51 16.91
C LEU A 183 15.13 16.12 18.31
N GLY A 184 15.33 14.86 18.71
CA GLY A 184 15.18 14.45 20.11
C GLY A 184 14.73 13.00 20.31
N LEU A 185 15.71 12.12 20.50
CA LEU A 185 15.74 10.95 21.38
C LEU A 185 14.39 10.31 21.80
N ILE A 186 14.18 9.01 21.53
CA ILE A 186 13.53 8.05 22.46
C ILE A 186 13.84 6.60 22.00
N ARG A 187 14.59 5.89 22.85
CA ARG A 187 14.62 4.41 22.92
C ARG A 187 13.28 3.94 23.48
N ARG A 188 12.58 2.97 22.87
CA ARG A 188 11.91 1.83 23.57
C ARG A 188 11.69 0.64 22.62
N ARG A 189 12.02 -0.55 23.13
CA ARG A 189 11.68 -1.87 22.57
C ARG A 189 10.17 -2.10 22.73
N THR A 190 9.47 -2.49 21.66
CA THR A 190 8.12 -3.08 21.72
C THR A 190 8.03 -4.28 20.77
N PRO A 191 7.34 -5.36 21.14
CA PRO A 191 7.32 -6.61 20.37
C PRO A 191 6.51 -6.46 19.07
N LEU A 192 6.89 -7.25 18.06
CA LEU A 192 6.34 -7.27 16.70
C LEU A 192 4.82 -7.49 16.69
N PRO A 193 4.04 -6.77 15.85
CA PRO A 193 2.59 -6.96 15.78
C PRO A 193 2.23 -8.25 15.04
N THR A 194 1.35 -9.05 15.65
CA THR A 194 0.73 -10.22 15.05
C THR A 194 -0.20 -9.80 13.89
N LEU A 195 0.01 -10.40 12.72
CA LEU A 195 -0.75 -10.18 11.49
C LEU A 195 -2.18 -10.74 11.65
N CYS A 196 -3.21 -9.89 11.68
CA CYS A 196 -4.61 -10.34 11.66
C CYS A 196 -5.08 -10.53 10.21
N ILE A 197 -5.22 -11.79 9.77
CA ILE A 197 -5.90 -12.16 8.52
C ILE A 197 -7.40 -12.23 8.82
N PRO A 198 -8.29 -11.57 8.06
CA PRO A 198 -9.73 -11.71 8.26
C PRO A 198 -10.21 -13.08 7.76
N THR A 199 -10.86 -13.83 8.63
CA THR A 199 -11.62 -15.04 8.27
C THR A 199 -12.85 -14.66 7.44
N PRO A 200 -13.24 -15.45 6.41
CA PRO A 200 -14.47 -15.19 5.68
C PRO A 200 -15.69 -15.30 6.59
N LEU A 201 -16.65 -14.38 6.46
CA LEU A 201 -17.92 -14.43 7.17
C LEU A 201 -18.67 -15.72 6.78
N ALA A 202 -19.00 -16.54 7.78
CA ALA A 202 -19.83 -17.73 7.59
C ALA A 202 -21.23 -17.33 7.07
N PRO A 203 -21.85 -18.13 6.19
CA PRO A 203 -23.18 -17.85 5.68
C PRO A 203 -24.22 -17.93 6.82
N LYS A 204 -25.11 -16.94 6.90
CA LYS A 204 -26.22 -16.92 7.85
C LYS A 204 -27.15 -18.12 7.58
N ARG A 205 -27.27 -19.04 8.54
CA ARG A 205 -28.35 -20.02 8.55
C ARG A 205 -29.69 -19.29 8.70
N SER A 206 -30.60 -19.46 7.75
CA SER A 206 -32.00 -19.09 7.91
C SER A 206 -32.61 -20.00 8.98
N ARG A 207 -33.29 -19.42 9.97
CA ARG A 207 -34.17 -20.18 10.88
C ARG A 207 -35.50 -20.37 10.17
N SER A 208 -35.89 -21.62 9.93
CA SER A 208 -37.26 -21.99 9.55
C SER A 208 -38.19 -21.63 10.71
N ALA A 209 -39.30 -20.96 10.39
CA ALA A 209 -40.37 -20.68 11.33
C ALA A 209 -41.09 -22.01 11.65
N GLY A 210 -41.16 -22.34 12.94
CA GLY A 210 -41.91 -23.48 13.43
C GLY A 210 -43.40 -23.24 13.34
N VAL A 211 -44.10 -24.18 12.69
CA VAL A 211 -45.55 -24.34 12.71
C VAL A 211 -45.98 -24.62 14.15
N ARG A 212 -46.89 -23.82 14.70
CA ARG A 212 -47.68 -24.19 15.88
C ARG A 212 -49.04 -24.69 15.40
N ARG A 213 -49.44 -25.81 16.01
CA ARG A 213 -50.73 -26.48 15.86
C ARG A 213 -51.89 -25.58 16.28
#